data_AF-A0A7K3WYQ9-F1
#
_entry.id   AF-A0A7K3WYQ9-F1
#
_cell.length_a   1.000
_cell.length_b   1.000
_cell.length_c   1.000
_cell.angle_alpha   90.00
_cell.angle_beta   90.00
_cell.angle_gamma   90.00
#
_symmetry.space_group_name_H-M   'P 1'
#
loop_
_entity.id
_entity.type
_entity.pdbx_description
1 polymer ?
#
loop_
_entity_poly.entity_id
_entity_poly.type
_entity_poly.pdbx_seq_one_letter_code
_entity_poly.pdbx_strand_id
1 'polypeptide(L)'
;MLLLLAMLPPVLEAAVLSGIGFTGARALAPQATGVWPYDSYHDLRWLLVYHNSWWHFLLGLVGLTAVRGLLSAGLTALAWPAQVQRPPFGWLVRRNLEVAALAAVIISPWAALSVAFSVVALSWYLLASLVPMLVLAPFLQRAGVVGTWWRGLPTIELLGWSVLNFAVLTFAGALISSTRGWWGVPVTALAGAANGLLWRQTVAAAALPARIRWPRVPVAPVAIVLTMAGAVAAQSLIGLALGTPGEWTPPVVSERLPDRVPHAVIVIAGHDSEWNGRPPVDPRVERFSYAGLDRGGRPLPYAPEATHRTLDSSAVLLAAQVDALHRRTGRPIALLGSSEGAMVARTYLDKWSKPTPVEAVMLFSPLIQPGRAYYPPPGHSGWGVAAGWELRGIFWLANLGREVRSGPDEPFVRSVLIDAPFYRNRTLCPVPGVRMVAFLPTSSAAEAPPGEYSQVPVFQLPAFHGGLIGRRAAEDRVVDFLAGGRIDRPRREYDLFQRLGSAWQAPPLALVVNPVWAATREADPAFTGRICEPR
;
A
#
# COMPACT_ATOMS: atom_id res chain seq x y z
N MET A 1 7.49 30.06 -20.33
CA MET A 1 8.52 29.70 -19.31
C MET A 1 7.94 28.88 -18.16
N LEU A 2 6.90 29.35 -17.44
CA LEU A 2 6.26 28.56 -16.36
C LEU A 2 5.88 27.13 -16.77
N LEU A 3 5.12 26.98 -17.87
CA LEU A 3 4.69 25.67 -18.36
C LEU A 3 5.90 24.79 -18.72
N LEU A 4 6.92 25.35 -19.36
CA LEU A 4 8.15 24.61 -19.71
C LEU A 4 8.83 24.05 -18.45
N LEU A 5 9.01 24.88 -17.42
CA LEU A 5 9.60 24.46 -16.14
C LEU A 5 8.74 23.41 -15.43
N ALA A 6 7.41 23.51 -15.51
CA ALA A 6 6.50 22.54 -14.91
C ALA A 6 6.41 21.21 -15.69
N MET A 7 6.67 21.22 -17.00
CA MET A 7 6.66 20.03 -17.86
C MET A 7 7.97 19.26 -17.84
N LEU A 8 9.11 19.95 -17.81
CA LEU A 8 10.41 19.32 -18.07
C LEU A 8 10.76 18.22 -17.06
N PRO A 9 10.68 18.42 -15.72
CA PRO A 9 11.04 17.36 -14.78
C PRO A 9 10.16 16.10 -14.89
N PRO A 10 8.81 16.20 -14.92
CA PRO A 10 7.96 15.03 -15.15
C PRO A 10 8.26 14.30 -16.46
N VAL A 11 8.51 15.04 -17.55
CA VAL A 11 8.81 14.43 -18.86
C VAL A 11 10.14 13.68 -18.83
N LEU A 12 11.16 14.25 -18.20
CA LEU A 12 12.46 13.59 -18.04
C LEU A 12 12.32 12.31 -17.22
N GLU A 13 11.60 12.36 -16.09
CA GLU A 13 11.36 11.18 -15.27
C GLU A 13 10.58 10.10 -16.06
N ALA A 14 9.48 10.47 -16.71
CA ALA A 14 8.69 9.54 -17.52
C ALA A 14 9.49 8.94 -18.69
N ALA A 15 10.36 9.71 -19.32
CA ALA A 15 11.24 9.24 -20.39
C ALA A 15 12.27 8.24 -19.87
N VAL A 16 12.90 8.52 -18.72
CA VAL A 16 13.85 7.58 -18.06
C VAL A 16 13.14 6.29 -17.69
N LEU A 17 12.01 6.37 -16.99
CA LEU A 17 11.24 5.19 -16.58
C LEU A 17 10.75 4.36 -17.77
N SER A 18 10.33 5.01 -18.87
CA SER A 18 9.94 4.34 -20.10
C SER A 18 11.14 3.69 -20.80
N GLY A 19 12.29 4.36 -20.81
CA GLY A 19 13.53 3.87 -21.44
C GLY A 19 14.10 2.62 -20.77
N ILE A 20 13.99 2.51 -19.45
CA ILE A 20 14.43 1.32 -18.70
C ILE A 20 13.31 0.27 -18.52
N GLY A 21 12.11 0.53 -19.07
CA GLY A 21 10.96 -0.37 -18.95
C GLY A 21 10.38 -0.49 -17.54
N PHE A 22 10.64 0.47 -16.65
CA PHE A 22 10.17 0.43 -15.27
C PHE A 22 8.71 0.91 -15.16
N THR A 23 7.78 0.02 -15.54
CA THR A 23 6.37 0.35 -15.73
C THR A 23 5.62 0.67 -14.44
N GLY A 24 5.97 0.01 -13.33
CA GLY A 24 5.29 0.12 -12.03
C GLY A 24 5.41 1.49 -11.34
N ALA A 25 6.32 2.35 -11.77
CA ALA A 25 6.52 3.69 -11.21
C ALA A 25 6.08 4.84 -12.13
N ARG A 26 5.71 4.57 -13.39
CA ARG A 26 5.46 5.63 -14.40
C ARG A 26 4.36 6.64 -14.00
N ALA A 27 3.37 6.20 -13.22
CA ALA A 27 2.27 7.05 -12.77
C ALA A 27 2.70 8.14 -11.76
N LEU A 28 3.92 8.06 -11.21
CA LEU A 28 4.45 9.01 -10.26
C LEU A 28 4.94 10.31 -10.91
N ALA A 29 5.48 10.21 -12.13
CA ALA A 29 6.21 11.30 -12.78
C ALA A 29 5.48 12.66 -12.80
N PRO A 30 4.15 12.77 -13.05
CA PRO A 30 3.45 14.05 -12.97
C PRO A 30 3.56 14.77 -11.63
N GLN A 31 3.83 14.06 -10.54
CA GLN A 31 3.92 14.65 -9.20
C GLN A 31 5.22 15.41 -8.99
N ALA A 32 6.26 15.19 -9.80
CA ALA A 32 7.54 15.89 -9.68
C ALA A 32 7.40 17.43 -9.67
N THR A 33 6.35 17.98 -10.28
CA THR A 33 6.01 19.42 -10.28
C THR A 33 4.61 19.70 -9.73
N GLY A 34 4.00 18.76 -9.01
CA GLY A 34 2.73 18.99 -8.31
C GLY A 34 2.83 20.18 -7.33
N VAL A 35 1.69 20.76 -6.96
CA VAL A 35 1.67 21.78 -5.91
C VAL A 35 1.97 21.12 -4.55
N TRP A 36 2.45 21.89 -3.58
CA TRP A 36 2.74 21.31 -2.27
C TRP A 36 1.48 20.68 -1.64
N PRO A 37 1.61 19.50 -0.99
CA PRO A 37 2.83 18.76 -0.68
C PRO A 37 3.09 17.58 -1.62
N TYR A 38 2.33 17.45 -2.71
CA TYR A 38 2.30 16.23 -3.52
C TYR A 38 3.66 15.90 -4.14
N ASP A 39 4.42 16.94 -4.47
CA ASP A 39 5.76 16.85 -5.03
C ASP A 39 6.82 16.40 -3.99
N SER A 40 6.71 16.86 -2.75
CA SER A 40 7.57 16.45 -1.64
C SER A 40 7.23 15.02 -1.18
N TYR A 41 5.95 14.65 -1.26
CA TYR A 41 5.49 13.28 -1.02
C TYR A 41 5.96 12.31 -2.11
N HIS A 42 5.99 12.74 -3.37
CA HIS A 42 6.61 12.01 -4.47
C HIS A 42 8.10 11.75 -4.20
N ASP A 43 8.82 12.82 -3.94
CA ASP A 43 10.25 12.85 -3.69
C ASP A 43 10.68 11.92 -2.54
N LEU A 44 9.98 12.02 -1.39
CA LEU A 44 10.27 11.20 -0.22
C LEU A 44 9.99 9.72 -0.45
N ARG A 45 8.93 9.35 -1.20
CA ARG A 45 8.67 7.94 -1.53
C ARG A 45 9.79 7.34 -2.38
N TRP A 46 10.32 8.08 -3.34
CA TRP A 46 11.51 7.67 -4.09
C TRP A 46 12.72 7.51 -3.17
N LEU A 47 13.02 8.52 -2.36
CA LEU A 47 14.17 8.50 -1.47
C LEU A 47 14.10 7.35 -0.45
N LEU A 48 12.94 7.14 0.18
CA LEU A 48 12.75 6.12 1.22
C LEU A 48 12.82 4.69 0.68
N VAL A 49 12.48 4.46 -0.59
CA VAL A 49 12.67 3.15 -1.23
C VAL A 49 14.09 2.97 -1.76
N TYR A 50 14.63 3.99 -2.45
CA TYR A 50 15.87 3.91 -3.21
C TYR A 50 17.06 4.58 -2.51
N HIS A 51 17.42 4.09 -1.32
CA HIS A 51 18.71 4.36 -0.67
C HIS A 51 19.22 3.09 0.00
N ASN A 52 20.52 2.81 -0.03
CA ASN A 52 21.10 1.56 0.51
C ASN A 52 21.91 1.75 1.82
N SER A 53 22.05 2.98 2.29
CA SER A 53 22.82 3.34 3.49
C SER A 53 22.37 4.70 4.02
N TRP A 54 22.70 5.00 5.28
CA TRP A 54 22.42 6.30 5.89
C TRP A 54 23.07 7.46 5.14
N TRP A 55 24.28 7.28 4.61
CA TRP A 55 24.96 8.34 3.85
C TRP A 55 24.24 8.66 2.54
N HIS A 56 23.85 7.63 1.78
CA HIS A 56 23.03 7.81 0.57
C HIS A 56 21.69 8.47 0.89
N PHE A 57 21.06 8.11 2.02
CA PHE A 57 19.83 8.75 2.47
C PHE A 57 20.05 10.23 2.81
N LEU A 58 21.06 10.58 3.61
CA LEU A 58 21.32 11.97 4.02
C LEU A 58 21.70 12.85 2.83
N LEU A 59 22.58 12.38 1.95
CA LEU A 59 22.92 13.10 0.71
C LEU A 59 21.71 13.25 -0.19
N GLY A 60 20.91 12.18 -0.34
CA GLY A 60 19.67 12.20 -1.10
C GLY A 60 18.67 13.21 -0.54
N LEU A 61 18.48 13.24 0.79
CA LEU A 61 17.58 14.18 1.46
C LEU A 61 18.01 15.64 1.27
N VAL A 62 19.31 15.93 1.41
CA VAL A 62 19.87 17.27 1.19
C VAL A 62 19.71 17.68 -0.28
N GLY A 63 20.10 16.81 -1.21
CA GLY A 63 19.98 17.08 -2.65
C GLY A 63 18.54 17.29 -3.08
N LEU A 64 17.63 16.45 -2.59
CA LEU A 64 16.20 16.55 -2.83
C LEU A 64 15.62 17.85 -2.28
N THR A 65 15.97 18.22 -1.05
CA THR A 65 15.51 19.47 -0.43
C THR A 65 15.99 20.68 -1.24
N ALA A 66 17.24 20.65 -1.71
CA ALA A 66 17.81 21.70 -2.54
C ALA A 66 17.10 21.81 -3.90
N VAL A 67 16.98 20.70 -4.63
CA VAL A 67 16.30 20.65 -5.94
C VAL A 67 14.85 21.08 -5.81
N ARG A 68 14.12 20.56 -4.80
CA ARG A 68 12.73 20.91 -4.51
C ARG A 68 12.58 22.40 -4.20
N GLY A 69 13.40 22.94 -3.29
CA GLY A 69 13.35 24.35 -2.93
C GLY A 69 13.64 25.28 -4.11
N LEU A 70 14.62 24.95 -4.96
CA LEU A 70 14.95 25.74 -6.15
C LEU A 70 13.86 25.64 -7.23
N LEU A 71 13.32 24.45 -7.48
CA LEU A 71 12.25 24.24 -8.44
C LEU A 71 10.97 24.97 -8.01
N SER A 72 10.56 24.84 -6.75
CA SER A 72 9.39 25.54 -6.20
C SER A 72 9.58 27.05 -6.18
N ALA A 73 10.80 27.55 -5.92
CA ALA A 73 11.10 28.97 -6.04
C ALA A 73 10.95 29.47 -7.48
N GLY A 74 11.44 28.71 -8.47
CA GLY A 74 11.30 29.02 -9.90
C GLY A 74 9.84 29.01 -10.36
N LEU A 75 9.09 27.97 -9.99
CA LEU A 75 7.65 27.86 -10.29
C LEU A 75 6.87 29.01 -9.65
N THR A 76 7.11 29.30 -8.36
CA THR A 76 6.49 30.43 -7.65
C THR A 76 6.82 31.77 -8.29
N ALA A 77 8.10 31.99 -8.64
CA ALA A 77 8.54 33.23 -9.25
C ALA A 77 7.91 33.49 -10.62
N LEU A 78 7.76 32.44 -11.43
CA LEU A 78 7.14 32.50 -12.76
C LEU A 78 5.60 32.52 -12.72
N ALA A 79 5.01 32.03 -11.62
CA ALA A 79 3.57 32.01 -11.37
C ALA A 79 3.05 33.27 -10.67
N TRP A 80 3.94 34.18 -10.27
CA TRP A 80 3.58 35.35 -9.47
C TRP A 80 2.57 36.28 -10.19
N PRO A 81 1.50 36.73 -9.51
CA PRO A 81 0.49 37.60 -10.12
C PRO A 81 1.05 38.97 -10.49
N ALA A 82 0.69 39.50 -11.66
CA ALA A 82 1.16 40.79 -12.14
C ALA A 82 0.67 41.98 -11.30
N GLN A 83 -0.39 41.79 -10.52
CA GLN A 83 -1.04 42.82 -9.72
C GLN A 83 -0.29 43.17 -8.43
N VAL A 84 0.68 42.35 -8.00
CA VAL A 84 1.43 42.56 -6.76
C VAL A 84 2.92 42.47 -7.05
N GLN A 85 3.70 43.36 -6.45
CA GLN A 85 5.15 43.31 -6.56
C GLN A 85 5.68 41.96 -6.06
N ARG A 86 6.43 41.26 -6.92
CA ARG A 86 7.08 40.02 -6.57
C ARG A 86 8.26 40.28 -5.61
N PRO A 87 8.42 39.50 -4.53
CA PRO A 87 9.64 39.50 -3.74
C PRO A 87 10.89 39.25 -4.59
N PRO A 88 12.07 39.69 -4.13
CA PRO A 88 13.34 39.33 -4.78
C PRO A 88 13.49 37.81 -4.89
N PHE A 89 14.10 37.34 -5.98
CA PHE A 89 14.24 35.90 -6.23
C PHE A 89 15.02 35.18 -5.11
N GLY A 90 16.05 35.82 -4.55
CA GLY A 90 16.80 35.26 -3.42
C GLY A 90 15.94 35.03 -2.16
N TRP A 91 14.91 35.86 -1.93
CA TRP A 91 13.94 35.62 -0.86
C TRP A 91 13.10 34.38 -1.16
N LEU A 92 12.61 34.23 -2.40
CA LEU A 92 11.85 33.05 -2.82
C LEU A 92 12.68 31.77 -2.69
N VAL A 93 13.95 31.80 -3.10
CA VAL A 93 14.87 30.65 -2.96
C VAL A 93 15.01 30.25 -1.50
N ARG A 94 15.42 31.18 -0.62
CA ARG A 94 15.56 30.89 0.81
C ARG A 94 14.26 30.36 1.40
N ARG A 95 13.14 31.01 1.09
CA ARG A 95 11.82 30.64 1.62
C ARG A 95 11.40 29.25 1.19
N ASN A 96 11.58 28.90 -0.08
CA ASN A 96 11.17 27.59 -0.60
C ASN A 96 12.13 26.47 -0.15
N LEU A 97 13.41 26.78 0.13
CA LEU A 97 14.32 25.83 0.80
C LEU A 97 13.89 25.55 2.24
N GLU A 98 13.54 26.59 3.02
CA GLU A 98 13.02 26.43 4.38
C GLU A 98 11.74 25.59 4.40
N VAL A 99 10.81 25.85 3.47
CA VAL A 99 9.55 25.10 3.36
C VAL A 99 9.78 23.69 2.84
N ALA A 100 10.69 23.47 1.89
CA ALA A 100 11.03 22.13 1.41
C ALA A 100 11.62 21.26 2.55
N ALA A 101 12.52 21.82 3.36
CA ALA A 101 13.06 21.13 4.53
C ALA A 101 11.96 20.81 5.56
N LEU A 102 11.08 21.77 5.84
CA LEU A 102 9.95 21.58 6.74
C LEU A 102 8.97 20.52 6.22
N ALA A 103 8.63 20.58 4.93
CA ALA A 103 7.76 19.62 4.27
C ALA A 103 8.38 18.22 4.31
N ALA A 104 9.69 18.10 4.07
CA ALA A 104 10.40 16.82 4.17
C ALA A 104 10.19 16.18 5.54
N VAL A 105 10.34 16.93 6.64
CA VAL A 105 10.12 16.44 8.01
C VAL A 105 8.66 16.04 8.26
N ILE A 106 7.70 16.88 7.89
CA ILE A 106 6.28 16.65 8.20
C ILE A 106 5.69 15.50 7.37
N ILE A 107 6.15 15.35 6.13
CA ILE A 107 5.63 14.36 5.19
C ILE A 107 6.35 13.02 5.35
N SER A 108 7.59 12.99 5.85
CA SER A 108 8.39 11.75 5.99
C SER A 108 7.61 10.61 6.66
N PRO A 109 6.91 10.82 7.81
CA PRO A 109 6.19 9.72 8.46
C PRO A 109 5.10 9.11 7.58
N TRP A 110 4.44 9.95 6.76
CA TRP A 110 3.39 9.53 5.85
C TRP A 110 3.95 8.84 4.60
N ALA A 111 5.10 9.30 4.10
CA ALA A 111 5.84 8.64 3.04
C ALA A 111 6.37 7.27 3.52
N ALA A 112 6.84 7.16 4.76
CA ALA A 112 7.23 5.89 5.38
C ALA A 112 6.03 4.95 5.52
N LEU A 113 4.86 5.43 5.98
CA LEU A 113 3.63 4.62 6.00
C LEU A 113 3.20 4.16 4.58
N SER A 114 3.44 4.96 3.54
CA SER A 114 3.26 4.54 2.14
C SER A 114 4.23 3.42 1.74
N VAL A 115 5.47 3.46 2.21
CA VAL A 115 6.44 2.36 2.04
C VAL A 115 5.98 1.11 2.79
N ALA A 116 5.49 1.24 4.03
CA ALA A 116 4.91 0.11 4.77
C ALA A 116 3.70 -0.48 4.03
N PHE A 117 2.83 0.36 3.47
CA PHE A 117 1.77 -0.08 2.57
C PHE A 117 2.32 -0.92 1.41
N SER A 118 3.40 -0.50 0.74
CA SER A 118 4.01 -1.29 -0.33
C SER A 118 4.59 -2.63 0.14
N VAL A 119 4.93 -2.78 1.42
CA VAL A 119 5.38 -4.04 2.01
C VAL A 119 4.23 -5.00 2.28
N VAL A 120 3.13 -4.55 2.87
CA VAL A 120 2.02 -5.44 3.28
C VAL A 120 0.78 -5.36 2.39
N ALA A 121 0.75 -4.46 1.42
CA ALA A 121 -0.38 -4.22 0.50
C ALA A 121 -1.72 -3.93 1.20
N LEU A 122 -1.74 -3.20 2.31
CA LEU A 122 -2.97 -2.85 3.04
C LEU A 122 -3.48 -1.44 2.70
N SER A 123 -4.63 -1.33 2.01
CA SER A 123 -5.24 -0.08 1.51
C SER A 123 -5.43 0.98 2.57
N TRP A 124 -5.65 0.58 3.81
CA TRP A 124 -5.82 1.51 4.93
C TRP A 124 -4.61 2.42 5.14
N TYR A 125 -3.39 1.90 5.00
CA TYR A 125 -2.17 2.72 5.09
C TYR A 125 -2.05 3.67 3.90
N LEU A 126 -2.42 3.23 2.69
CA LEU A 126 -2.47 4.10 1.51
C LEU A 126 -3.45 5.26 1.74
N LEU A 127 -4.69 4.97 2.10
CA LEU A 127 -5.72 5.99 2.34
C LEU A 127 -5.33 6.94 3.48
N ALA A 128 -4.81 6.39 4.58
CA ALA A 128 -4.33 7.17 5.71
C ALA A 128 -3.19 8.13 5.31
N SER A 129 -2.28 7.70 4.43
CA SER A 129 -1.18 8.55 3.96
C SER A 129 -1.62 9.73 3.08
N LEU A 130 -2.78 9.66 2.44
CA LEU A 130 -3.27 10.70 1.53
C LEU A 130 -4.05 11.83 2.22
N VAL A 131 -4.77 11.53 3.29
CA VAL A 131 -5.54 12.54 4.05
C VAL A 131 -4.69 13.73 4.50
N PRO A 132 -3.49 13.53 5.09
CA PRO A 132 -2.59 14.61 5.48
C PRO A 132 -2.12 15.45 4.31
N MET A 133 -1.95 14.85 3.12
CA MET A 133 -1.53 15.59 1.93
C MET A 133 -2.62 16.61 1.55
N LEU A 134 -3.88 16.20 1.55
CA LEU A 134 -5.03 17.08 1.29
C LEU A 134 -5.17 18.17 2.35
N VAL A 135 -5.00 17.82 3.64
CA VAL A 135 -5.13 18.75 4.77
C VAL A 135 -4.00 19.79 4.75
N LEU A 136 -2.76 19.38 4.50
CA LEU A 136 -1.58 20.24 4.57
C LEU A 136 -1.33 21.05 3.29
N ALA A 137 -1.86 20.62 2.15
CA ALA A 137 -1.66 21.29 0.87
C ALA A 137 -1.87 22.80 0.91
N PRO A 138 -3.04 23.32 1.36
CA PRO A 138 -3.26 24.76 1.33
C PRO A 138 -2.39 25.52 2.34
N PHE A 139 -1.85 24.86 3.39
CA PHE A 139 -0.93 25.49 4.34
C PHE A 139 0.49 25.58 3.78
N LEU A 140 1.00 24.47 3.26
CA LEU A 140 2.38 24.41 2.73
C LEU A 140 2.50 25.22 1.44
N GLN A 141 1.49 25.20 0.57
CA GLN A 141 1.46 26.03 -0.63
C GLN A 141 1.51 27.53 -0.28
N ARG A 142 0.76 27.96 0.75
CA ARG A 142 0.84 29.34 1.26
C ARG A 142 2.21 29.65 1.85
N ALA A 143 2.86 28.68 2.48
CA ALA A 143 4.16 28.85 3.11
C ALA A 143 5.25 29.28 2.12
N GLY A 144 5.22 28.82 0.88
CA GLY A 144 6.19 29.23 -0.16
C GLY A 144 6.04 30.65 -0.67
N VAL A 145 4.90 31.27 -0.41
CA VAL A 145 4.50 32.54 -1.04
C VAL A 145 4.56 33.70 -0.04
N VAL A 146 4.14 33.50 1.22
CA VAL A 146 4.02 34.58 2.22
C VAL A 146 4.74 34.29 3.54
N GLY A 147 5.25 35.35 4.19
CA GLY A 147 5.99 35.22 5.47
C GLY A 147 5.11 34.90 6.70
N THR A 148 3.82 35.26 6.68
CA THR A 148 2.87 35.05 7.79
C THR A 148 1.98 33.81 7.60
N TRP A 149 2.43 32.86 6.77
CA TRP A 149 1.71 31.64 6.39
C TRP A 149 1.20 30.80 7.56
N TRP A 150 1.90 30.84 8.70
CA TRP A 150 1.60 30.04 9.88
C TRP A 150 0.35 30.52 10.63
N ARG A 151 -0.15 31.73 10.34
CA ARG A 151 -1.35 32.31 10.94
C ARG A 151 -2.55 32.31 10.00
N GLY A 152 -3.73 32.06 10.56
CA GLY A 152 -5.00 32.10 9.83
C GLY A 152 -5.24 30.89 8.94
N LEU A 153 -6.53 30.61 8.73
CA LEU A 153 -6.97 29.54 7.85
C LEU A 153 -6.60 29.88 6.40
N PRO A 154 -6.12 28.90 5.61
CA PRO A 154 -6.04 29.03 4.17
C PRO A 154 -7.40 29.36 3.56
N THR A 155 -7.40 30.04 2.42
CA THR A 155 -8.66 30.40 1.76
C THR A 155 -9.28 29.18 1.06
N ILE A 156 -10.58 29.24 0.79
CA ILE A 156 -11.30 28.15 0.13
C ILE A 156 -10.79 27.93 -1.30
N GLU A 157 -10.34 29.00 -1.97
CA GLU A 157 -9.75 28.94 -3.30
C GLU A 157 -8.44 28.15 -3.26
N LEU A 158 -7.59 28.39 -2.27
CA LEU A 158 -6.33 27.67 -2.13
C LEU A 158 -6.57 26.19 -1.83
N LEU A 159 -7.56 25.87 -0.99
CA LEU A 159 -8.01 24.48 -0.79
C LEU A 159 -8.53 23.87 -2.11
N GLY A 160 -9.42 24.57 -2.82
CA GLY A 160 -10.01 24.09 -4.07
C GLY A 160 -8.99 23.79 -5.15
N TRP A 161 -8.01 24.68 -5.37
CA TRP A 161 -6.92 24.44 -6.33
C TRP A 161 -5.99 23.30 -5.91
N SER A 162 -5.74 23.16 -4.61
CA SER A 162 -4.93 22.05 -4.07
C SER A 162 -5.61 20.70 -4.24
N VAL A 163 -6.92 20.62 -3.99
CA VAL A 163 -7.74 19.42 -4.24
C VAL A 163 -7.84 19.13 -5.74
N LEU A 164 -7.98 20.16 -6.57
CA LEU A 164 -7.97 19.98 -8.02
C LEU A 164 -6.63 19.40 -8.50
N ASN A 165 -5.48 19.80 -7.92
CA ASN A 165 -4.21 19.19 -8.29
C ASN A 165 -4.14 17.71 -7.91
N PHE A 166 -4.62 17.32 -6.72
CA PHE A 166 -4.76 15.91 -6.36
C PHE A 166 -5.59 15.13 -7.39
N ALA A 167 -6.73 15.68 -7.83
CA ALA A 167 -7.56 15.06 -8.86
C ALA A 167 -6.80 14.94 -10.19
N VAL A 168 -6.14 16.00 -10.65
CA VAL A 168 -5.33 16.00 -11.87
C VAL A 168 -4.23 14.93 -11.82
N LEU A 169 -3.51 14.83 -10.70
CA LEU A 169 -2.44 13.84 -10.51
C LEU A 169 -3.00 12.41 -10.51
N THR A 170 -4.15 12.19 -9.88
CA THR A 170 -4.86 10.90 -9.86
C THR A 170 -5.28 10.48 -11.28
N PHE A 171 -5.92 11.38 -12.03
CA PHE A 171 -6.33 11.10 -13.41
C PHE A 171 -5.14 10.94 -14.36
N ALA A 172 -4.10 11.75 -14.21
CA ALA A 172 -2.88 11.63 -15.00
C ALA A 172 -2.19 10.28 -14.77
N GLY A 173 -2.05 9.85 -13.51
CA GLY A 173 -1.52 8.53 -13.17
C GLY A 173 -2.34 7.39 -13.78
N ALA A 174 -3.67 7.50 -13.73
CA ALA A 174 -4.56 6.52 -14.36
C ALA A 174 -4.41 6.47 -15.89
N LEU A 175 -4.29 7.62 -16.54
CA LEU A 175 -4.12 7.73 -17.98
C LEU A 175 -2.76 7.16 -18.41
N ILE A 176 -1.67 7.53 -17.71
CA ILE A 176 -0.32 7.01 -17.95
C ILE A 176 -0.30 5.48 -17.79
N SER A 177 -0.90 4.97 -16.72
CA SER A 177 -1.02 3.52 -16.47
C SER A 177 -1.82 2.78 -17.55
N SER A 178 -2.70 3.49 -18.27
CA SER A 178 -3.47 2.94 -19.39
C SER A 178 -2.70 2.97 -20.72
N THR A 179 -1.57 3.68 -20.78
CA THR A 179 -0.77 3.82 -22.01
C THR A 179 0.36 2.78 -22.11
N ARG A 180 0.68 2.40 -23.34
CA ARG A 180 1.79 1.47 -23.64
C ARG A 180 3.06 2.25 -24.03
N GLY A 181 4.20 1.78 -23.52
CA GLY A 181 5.52 2.32 -23.86
C GLY A 181 5.62 3.84 -23.69
N TRP A 182 6.13 4.51 -24.73
CA TRP A 182 6.46 5.93 -24.74
C TRP A 182 5.26 6.89 -24.75
N TRP A 183 4.03 6.40 -24.98
CA TRP A 183 2.82 7.25 -24.95
C TRP A 183 2.54 7.87 -23.58
N GLY A 184 3.11 7.33 -22.51
CA GLY A 184 3.04 7.94 -21.18
C GLY A 184 3.76 9.29 -21.08
N VAL A 185 4.80 9.51 -21.91
CA VAL A 185 5.60 10.75 -21.90
C VAL A 185 4.79 11.98 -22.34
N PRO A 186 4.09 11.99 -23.49
CA PRO A 186 3.25 13.14 -23.86
C PRO A 186 2.10 13.37 -22.89
N VAL A 187 1.49 12.31 -22.31
CA VAL A 187 0.48 12.46 -21.25
C VAL A 187 1.07 13.16 -20.02
N THR A 188 2.29 12.78 -19.64
CA THR A 188 3.02 13.40 -18.54
C THR A 188 3.35 14.88 -18.83
N ALA A 189 3.68 15.21 -20.08
CA ALA A 189 3.86 16.60 -20.50
C ALA A 189 2.57 17.43 -20.31
N LEU A 190 1.42 16.89 -20.73
CA LEU A 190 0.12 17.56 -20.53
C LEU A 190 -0.20 17.75 -19.03
N ALA A 191 0.08 16.74 -18.20
CA ALA A 191 -0.10 16.81 -16.76
C ALA A 191 0.84 17.86 -16.12
N GLY A 192 2.11 17.92 -16.54
CA GLY A 192 3.05 18.96 -16.11
C GLY A 192 2.62 20.38 -16.53
N ALA A 193 2.03 20.54 -17.71
CA ALA A 193 1.43 21.80 -18.14
C ALA A 193 0.25 22.19 -17.23
N ALA A 194 -0.63 21.23 -16.91
CA ALA A 194 -1.73 21.44 -15.98
C ALA A 194 -1.24 21.83 -14.57
N ASN A 195 -0.16 21.20 -14.07
CA ASN A 195 0.50 21.62 -12.83
C ASN A 195 0.97 23.07 -12.93
N GLY A 196 1.61 23.48 -14.02
CA GLY A 196 2.03 24.87 -14.21
C GLY A 196 0.88 25.88 -14.16
N LEU A 197 -0.29 25.53 -14.72
CA LEU A 197 -1.50 26.34 -14.60
C LEU A 197 -2.03 26.39 -13.15
N LEU A 198 -1.98 25.28 -12.43
CA LEU A 198 -2.38 25.20 -11.02
C LEU A 198 -1.43 25.95 -10.10
N TRP A 199 -0.12 25.96 -10.39
CA TRP A 199 0.86 26.83 -9.73
C TRP A 199 0.48 28.29 -9.87
N ARG A 200 0.10 28.74 -11.08
CA ARG A 200 -0.40 30.11 -11.30
C ARG A 200 -1.59 30.44 -10.40
N GLN A 201 -2.57 29.55 -10.30
CA GLN A 201 -3.78 29.81 -9.51
C GLN A 201 -3.52 29.76 -8.00
N THR A 202 -2.73 28.79 -7.53
CA THR A 202 -2.41 28.64 -6.10
C THR A 202 -1.53 29.77 -5.60
N VAL A 203 -0.53 30.21 -6.39
CA VAL A 203 0.32 31.36 -6.03
C VAL A 203 -0.50 32.65 -6.01
N ALA A 204 -1.38 32.86 -7.00
CA ALA A 204 -2.30 33.99 -6.99
C ALA A 204 -3.22 33.98 -5.76
N ALA A 205 -3.84 32.83 -5.42
CA ALA A 205 -4.71 32.69 -4.26
C ALA A 205 -3.97 32.92 -2.93
N ALA A 206 -2.68 32.57 -2.85
CA ALA A 206 -1.85 32.78 -1.66
C ALA A 206 -1.35 34.24 -1.55
N ALA A 207 -1.00 34.89 -2.66
CA ALA A 207 -0.49 36.26 -2.70
C ALA A 207 -1.60 37.33 -2.62
N LEU A 208 -2.79 37.02 -3.16
CA LEU A 208 -3.98 37.88 -3.19
C LEU A 208 -5.16 37.17 -2.51
N PRO A 209 -5.08 36.89 -1.19
CA PRO A 209 -6.15 36.18 -0.50
C PRO A 209 -7.40 37.06 -0.42
N ALA A 210 -8.55 36.56 -0.89
CA ALA A 210 -9.81 37.30 -0.82
C ALA A 210 -10.22 37.62 0.62
N ARG A 211 -10.11 36.64 1.53
CA ARG A 211 -10.36 36.82 2.97
C ARG A 211 -9.63 35.77 3.81
N ILE A 212 -8.83 36.21 4.77
CA ILE A 212 -8.20 35.32 5.75
C ILE A 212 -9.06 35.24 7.01
N ARG A 213 -9.53 34.04 7.36
CA ARG A 213 -10.22 33.79 8.63
C ARG A 213 -9.18 33.50 9.73
N TRP A 214 -9.48 33.94 10.95
CA TRP A 214 -8.62 33.77 12.13
C TRP A 214 -7.17 34.25 11.96
N PRO A 215 -6.93 35.46 11.42
CA PRO A 215 -5.60 35.91 10.98
C PRO A 215 -4.52 35.98 12.06
N ARG A 216 -4.89 35.87 13.35
CA ARG A 216 -3.97 35.88 14.50
C ARG A 216 -3.70 34.49 15.07
N VAL A 217 -4.49 33.48 14.72
CA VAL A 217 -4.40 32.12 15.29
C VAL A 217 -3.33 31.33 14.54
N PRO A 218 -2.41 30.61 15.23
CA PRO A 218 -1.37 29.78 14.61
C PRO A 218 -1.96 28.47 14.07
N VAL A 219 -2.82 28.53 13.06
CA VAL A 219 -3.54 27.36 12.55
C VAL A 219 -2.60 26.35 11.89
N ALA A 220 -1.57 26.79 11.17
CA ALA A 220 -0.69 25.87 10.45
C ALA A 220 0.12 24.96 11.41
N PRO A 221 0.77 25.47 12.47
CA PRO A 221 1.39 24.62 13.49
C PRO A 221 0.44 23.60 14.12
N VAL A 222 -0.81 24.00 14.43
CA VAL A 222 -1.83 23.08 14.96
C VAL A 222 -2.14 21.97 13.95
N ALA A 223 -2.38 22.33 12.69
CA ALA A 223 -2.63 21.34 11.63
C ALA A 223 -1.45 20.38 11.45
N ILE A 224 -0.21 20.87 11.52
CA ILE A 224 1.01 20.05 11.44
C ILE A 224 1.11 19.09 12.62
N VAL A 225 0.90 19.56 13.85
CA VAL A 225 0.95 18.71 15.04
C VAL A 225 -0.13 17.63 14.98
N LEU A 226 -1.35 17.99 14.59
CA LEU A 226 -2.46 17.04 14.46
C LEU A 226 -2.19 15.99 13.38
N THR A 227 -1.63 16.39 12.23
CA THR A 227 -1.26 15.41 11.20
C THR A 227 -0.08 14.55 11.64
N MET A 228 0.97 15.09 12.26
CA MET A 228 2.07 14.25 12.76
C MET A 228 1.60 13.25 13.84
N ALA A 229 0.74 13.69 14.77
CA ALA A 229 0.10 12.80 15.73
C ALA A 229 -0.76 11.73 15.05
N GLY A 230 -1.42 12.10 13.95
CA GLY A 230 -2.19 11.17 13.10
C GLY A 230 -1.36 10.02 12.55
N ALA A 231 -0.08 10.22 12.23
CA ALA A 231 0.79 9.13 11.74
C ALA A 231 1.02 8.05 12.80
N VAL A 232 1.20 8.46 14.06
CA VAL A 232 1.32 7.55 15.22
C VAL A 232 -0.03 6.89 15.52
N ALA A 233 -1.12 7.65 15.47
CA ALA A 233 -2.47 7.15 15.72
C ALA A 233 -3.02 6.27 14.58
N ALA A 234 -2.38 6.25 13.41
CA ALA A 234 -2.88 5.55 12.23
C ALA A 234 -3.16 4.08 12.51
N GLN A 235 -2.26 3.36 13.19
CA GLN A 235 -2.46 1.95 13.55
C GLN A 235 -3.71 1.74 14.43
N SER A 236 -3.99 2.65 15.37
CA SER A 236 -5.19 2.59 16.22
C SER A 236 -6.45 2.87 15.41
N LEU A 237 -6.43 3.89 14.56
CA LEU A 237 -7.56 4.28 13.71
C LEU A 237 -7.90 3.20 12.69
N ILE A 238 -6.88 2.54 12.13
CA ILE A 238 -7.05 1.41 11.21
C ILE A 238 -7.66 0.22 11.95
N GLY A 239 -7.17 -0.12 13.15
CA GLY A 239 -7.76 -1.17 13.99
C GLY A 239 -9.25 -0.90 14.29
N LEU A 240 -9.61 0.33 14.66
CA LEU A 240 -11.01 0.72 14.89
C LEU A 240 -11.86 0.58 13.62
N ALA A 241 -11.33 0.97 12.46
CA ALA A 241 -12.04 0.88 11.18
C ALA A 241 -12.22 -0.57 10.70
N LEU A 242 -11.29 -1.46 11.04
CA LEU A 242 -11.39 -2.91 10.78
C LEU A 242 -12.35 -3.63 11.73
N GLY A 243 -12.75 -2.99 12.84
CA GLY A 243 -13.53 -3.60 13.92
C GLY A 243 -12.63 -4.27 14.96
N THR A 244 -13.20 -4.65 16.11
CA THR A 244 -12.46 -5.38 17.14
C THR A 244 -11.88 -6.68 16.57
N PRO A 245 -10.61 -7.04 16.89
CA PRO A 245 -10.11 -8.39 16.66
C PRO A 245 -11.11 -9.35 17.27
N GLY A 246 -11.71 -10.19 16.43
CA GLY A 246 -12.78 -11.08 16.82
C GLY A 246 -12.63 -12.38 16.08
N GLU A 247 -13.13 -13.45 16.69
CA GLU A 247 -13.08 -14.79 16.13
C GLU A 247 -13.68 -14.79 14.70
N TRP A 248 -12.87 -15.07 13.67
CA TRP A 248 -13.35 -15.11 12.29
C TRP A 248 -14.34 -16.26 12.11
N THR A 249 -15.65 -15.99 12.02
CA THR A 249 -16.70 -17.03 11.93
C THR A 249 -17.39 -17.04 10.56
N PRO A 250 -16.76 -17.58 9.50
CA PRO A 250 -17.47 -17.79 8.24
C PRO A 250 -18.55 -18.86 8.42
N PRO A 251 -19.66 -18.86 7.64
CA PRO A 251 -20.77 -19.79 7.82
C PRO A 251 -20.40 -21.27 7.79
N VAL A 252 -19.35 -21.63 7.05
CA VAL A 252 -18.82 -23.01 7.06
C VAL A 252 -18.37 -23.49 8.45
N VAL A 253 -18.09 -22.58 9.39
CA VAL A 253 -17.79 -22.91 10.78
C VAL A 253 -19.05 -23.02 11.63
N SER A 254 -20.03 -22.15 11.41
CA SER A 254 -21.25 -22.05 12.24
C SER A 254 -22.41 -22.89 11.74
N GLU A 255 -22.33 -23.44 10.53
CA GLU A 255 -23.38 -24.22 9.87
C GLU A 255 -22.82 -25.56 9.36
N ARG A 256 -23.70 -26.54 9.16
CA ARG A 256 -23.30 -27.82 8.55
C ARG A 256 -23.00 -27.64 7.08
N LEU A 257 -21.93 -28.26 6.60
CA LEU A 257 -21.63 -28.29 5.18
C LEU A 257 -22.69 -29.13 4.45
N PRO A 258 -23.21 -28.68 3.29
CA PRO A 258 -24.09 -29.51 2.49
C PRO A 258 -23.42 -30.81 2.01
N ASP A 259 -24.19 -31.88 1.83
CA ASP A 259 -23.68 -33.20 1.42
C ASP A 259 -22.97 -33.18 0.07
N ARG A 260 -23.37 -32.26 -0.82
CA ARG A 260 -22.73 -32.01 -2.12
C ARG A 260 -21.28 -31.54 -2.03
N VAL A 261 -20.79 -31.13 -0.85
CA VAL A 261 -19.39 -30.73 -0.65
C VAL A 261 -18.55 -31.99 -0.37
N PRO A 262 -17.62 -32.38 -1.27
CA PRO A 262 -16.80 -33.59 -1.09
C PRO A 262 -15.58 -33.37 -0.17
N HIS A 263 -15.22 -32.11 0.09
CA HIS A 263 -14.03 -31.76 0.86
C HIS A 263 -14.27 -31.79 2.38
N ALA A 264 -13.20 -31.98 3.13
CA ALA A 264 -13.08 -31.45 4.49
C ALA A 264 -12.40 -30.06 4.41
N VAL A 265 -12.74 -29.13 5.30
CA VAL A 265 -12.37 -27.71 5.16
C VAL A 265 -11.53 -27.24 6.34
N ILE A 266 -10.39 -26.58 6.06
CA ILE A 266 -9.61 -25.86 7.07
C ILE A 266 -9.78 -24.36 6.88
N VAL A 267 -10.19 -23.67 7.94
CA VAL A 267 -10.43 -22.23 7.98
C VAL A 267 -9.26 -21.52 8.67
N ILE A 268 -8.51 -20.70 7.93
CA ILE A 268 -7.27 -20.04 8.33
C ILE A 268 -7.48 -18.54 8.50
N ALA A 269 -7.60 -18.10 9.75
CA ALA A 269 -7.83 -16.69 10.10
C ALA A 269 -6.59 -15.82 9.86
N GLY A 270 -6.81 -14.50 9.82
CA GLY A 270 -5.79 -13.51 9.50
C GLY A 270 -4.94 -13.08 10.70
N HIS A 271 -4.16 -12.01 10.48
CA HIS A 271 -3.28 -11.40 11.47
C HIS A 271 -4.06 -10.87 12.67
N ASP A 272 -3.47 -10.94 13.87
CA ASP A 272 -4.06 -10.53 15.16
C ASP A 272 -5.42 -11.22 15.48
N SER A 273 -5.72 -12.35 14.82
CA SER A 273 -6.93 -13.12 15.13
C SER A 273 -6.75 -13.97 16.39
N GLU A 274 -7.86 -14.32 17.01
CA GLU A 274 -7.89 -15.21 18.17
C GLU A 274 -8.94 -16.31 17.98
N TRP A 275 -8.75 -17.41 18.71
CA TRP A 275 -9.74 -18.48 18.77
C TRP A 275 -9.71 -19.18 20.12
N ASN A 276 -10.88 -19.25 20.73
CA ASN A 276 -11.11 -19.80 22.07
C ASN A 276 -11.20 -21.35 22.13
N GLY A 277 -11.01 -22.05 21.01
CA GLY A 277 -11.07 -23.52 20.96
C GLY A 277 -12.48 -24.09 20.70
N ARG A 278 -13.50 -23.25 20.48
CA ARG A 278 -14.86 -23.72 20.14
C ARG A 278 -14.83 -24.52 18.83
N PRO A 279 -15.31 -25.79 18.84
CA PRO A 279 -15.30 -26.61 17.63
C PRO A 279 -16.34 -26.11 16.61
N PRO A 280 -16.06 -26.25 15.30
CA PRO A 280 -17.05 -26.03 14.26
C PRO A 280 -18.28 -26.95 14.39
N VAL A 281 -19.40 -26.54 13.81
CA VAL A 281 -20.67 -27.30 13.84
C VAL A 281 -20.59 -28.59 13.01
N ASP A 282 -19.84 -28.58 11.91
CA ASP A 282 -19.62 -29.76 11.07
C ASP A 282 -18.28 -30.44 11.42
N PRO A 283 -18.24 -31.76 11.67
CA PRO A 283 -17.00 -32.47 11.98
C PRO A 283 -15.99 -32.54 10.81
N ARG A 284 -16.40 -32.22 9.59
CA ARG A 284 -15.52 -32.08 8.41
C ARG A 284 -14.83 -30.72 8.35
N VAL A 285 -15.18 -29.79 9.23
CA VAL A 285 -14.62 -28.44 9.28
C VAL A 285 -13.70 -28.32 10.48
N GLU A 286 -12.54 -27.71 10.27
CA GLU A 286 -11.54 -27.47 11.29
C GLU A 286 -11.07 -26.01 11.20
N ARG A 287 -10.86 -25.38 12.35
CA ARG A 287 -10.19 -24.09 12.40
C ARG A 287 -8.69 -24.32 12.47
N PHE A 288 -7.93 -23.60 11.65
CA PHE A 288 -6.49 -23.61 11.76
C PHE A 288 -6.06 -23.00 13.09
N SER A 289 -5.16 -23.69 13.79
CA SER A 289 -4.52 -23.17 14.99
C SER A 289 -3.08 -22.75 14.73
N TYR A 290 -2.77 -21.49 15.04
CA TYR A 290 -1.41 -20.97 15.08
C TYR A 290 -0.60 -21.51 16.30
N ALA A 291 -1.28 -22.09 17.30
CA ALA A 291 -0.67 -22.81 18.42
C ALA A 291 -0.39 -24.29 18.10
N GLY A 292 -0.91 -24.81 16.98
CA GLY A 292 -0.71 -26.18 16.54
C GLY A 292 -1.77 -27.16 17.04
N LEU A 293 -1.40 -28.44 17.11
CA LEU A 293 -2.28 -29.55 17.47
C LEU A 293 -1.95 -30.10 18.87
N ASP A 294 -2.97 -30.60 19.56
CA ASP A 294 -2.81 -31.41 20.77
C ASP A 294 -2.34 -32.85 20.44
N ARG A 295 -2.14 -33.66 21.48
CA ARG A 295 -1.74 -35.09 21.33
C ARG A 295 -2.77 -35.94 20.59
N GLY A 296 -4.03 -35.52 20.56
CA GLY A 296 -5.12 -36.18 19.85
C GLY A 296 -5.29 -35.70 18.42
N GLY A 297 -4.42 -34.81 17.93
CA GLY A 297 -4.51 -34.24 16.59
C GLY A 297 -5.66 -33.23 16.44
N ARG A 298 -6.07 -32.57 17.53
CA ARG A 298 -7.08 -31.49 17.51
C ARG A 298 -6.40 -30.12 17.64
N PRO A 299 -6.90 -29.07 16.97
CA PRO A 299 -6.29 -27.75 17.04
C PRO A 299 -6.42 -27.14 18.45
N LEU A 300 -5.35 -26.50 18.90
CA LEU A 300 -5.31 -25.79 20.17
C LEU A 300 -5.92 -24.38 20.06
N PRO A 301 -6.59 -23.85 21.09
CA PRO A 301 -6.94 -22.43 21.14
C PRO A 301 -5.68 -21.55 21.05
N TYR A 302 -5.82 -20.33 20.55
CA TYR A 302 -4.72 -19.39 20.43
C TYR A 302 -5.17 -17.93 20.64
N ALA A 303 -4.24 -17.14 21.15
CA ALA A 303 -4.36 -15.68 21.31
C ALA A 303 -3.70 -14.96 20.11
N PRO A 304 -3.95 -13.64 19.93
CA PRO A 304 -3.43 -12.87 18.79
C PRO A 304 -1.91 -13.00 18.56
N GLU A 305 -1.11 -13.08 19.62
CA GLU A 305 0.35 -13.20 19.55
C GLU A 305 0.80 -14.47 18.83
N ALA A 306 -0.04 -15.51 18.81
CA ALA A 306 0.26 -16.74 18.09
C ALA A 306 0.34 -16.52 16.57
N THR A 307 -0.32 -15.49 16.03
CA THR A 307 -0.22 -15.13 14.61
C THR A 307 1.08 -14.40 14.28
N HIS A 308 1.87 -13.96 15.27
CA HIS A 308 3.12 -13.21 15.05
C HIS A 308 4.28 -14.17 14.71
N ARG A 309 4.09 -14.96 13.66
CA ARG A 309 4.98 -16.06 13.26
C ARG A 309 5.38 -15.92 11.80
N THR A 310 6.46 -16.59 11.41
CA THR A 310 6.86 -16.62 10.01
C THR A 310 5.85 -17.42 9.20
N LEU A 311 5.60 -17.01 7.96
CA LEU A 311 4.71 -17.73 7.03
C LEU A 311 5.17 -19.17 6.81
N ASP A 312 6.48 -19.40 6.84
CA ASP A 312 7.10 -20.73 6.81
C ASP A 312 6.69 -21.61 7.99
N SER A 313 6.79 -21.08 9.21
CA SER A 313 6.42 -21.85 10.40
C SER A 313 4.91 -22.09 10.46
N SER A 314 4.10 -21.13 10.02
CA SER A 314 2.65 -21.29 9.90
C SER A 314 2.29 -22.33 8.83
N ALA A 315 3.02 -22.39 7.71
CA ALA A 315 2.83 -23.41 6.68
C ALA A 315 3.19 -24.82 7.16
N VAL A 316 4.23 -24.98 8.01
CA VAL A 316 4.55 -26.25 8.67
C VAL A 316 3.40 -26.72 9.57
N LEU A 317 2.84 -25.81 10.38
CA LEU A 317 1.68 -26.12 11.20
C LEU A 317 0.45 -26.48 10.36
N LEU A 318 0.26 -25.80 9.23
CA LEU A 318 -0.84 -26.08 8.32
C LEU A 318 -0.68 -27.48 7.71
N ALA A 319 0.53 -27.87 7.32
CA ALA A 319 0.80 -29.22 6.82
C ALA A 319 0.37 -30.31 7.83
N ALA A 320 0.75 -30.14 9.11
CA ALA A 320 0.35 -31.08 10.16
C ALA A 320 -1.17 -31.16 10.35
N GLN A 321 -1.87 -30.04 10.25
CA GLN A 321 -3.33 -29.95 10.39
C GLN A 321 -4.08 -30.51 9.18
N VAL A 322 -3.57 -30.25 7.97
CA VAL A 322 -4.04 -30.87 6.73
C VAL A 322 -3.97 -32.39 6.84
N ASP A 323 -2.82 -32.92 7.26
CA ASP A 323 -2.61 -34.35 7.45
C ASP A 323 -3.53 -34.96 8.51
N ALA A 324 -3.69 -34.28 9.66
CA ALA A 324 -4.55 -34.74 10.74
C ALA A 324 -6.03 -34.82 10.32
N LEU A 325 -6.54 -33.77 9.66
CA LEU A 325 -7.91 -33.73 9.17
C LEU A 325 -8.14 -34.74 8.05
N HIS A 326 -7.20 -34.86 7.11
CA HIS A 326 -7.28 -35.81 6.01
C HIS A 326 -7.34 -37.24 6.53
N ARG A 327 -6.45 -37.63 7.45
CA ARG A 327 -6.46 -38.97 8.06
C ARG A 327 -7.75 -39.27 8.81
N ARG A 328 -8.30 -38.27 9.51
CA ARG A 328 -9.53 -38.44 10.31
C ARG A 328 -10.79 -38.58 9.46
N THR A 329 -10.85 -37.88 8.33
CA THR A 329 -12.06 -37.80 7.50
C THR A 329 -12.01 -38.66 6.24
N GLY A 330 -10.81 -39.07 5.81
CA GLY A 330 -10.59 -39.75 4.52
C GLY A 330 -10.93 -38.89 3.30
N ARG A 331 -11.11 -37.58 3.46
CA ARG A 331 -11.60 -36.66 2.43
C ARG A 331 -10.49 -35.76 1.89
N PRO A 332 -10.57 -35.33 0.62
CA PRO A 332 -9.70 -34.27 0.11
C PRO A 332 -9.93 -32.97 0.90
N ILE A 333 -8.89 -32.16 1.01
CA ILE A 333 -8.90 -30.94 1.83
C ILE A 333 -9.13 -29.71 0.96
N ALA A 334 -9.96 -28.80 1.46
CA ALA A 334 -10.09 -27.44 0.95
C ALA A 334 -9.62 -26.44 2.00
N LEU A 335 -8.86 -25.42 1.56
CA LEU A 335 -8.36 -24.36 2.42
C LEU A 335 -9.16 -23.07 2.21
N LEU A 336 -9.56 -22.43 3.31
CA LEU A 336 -10.23 -21.13 3.32
C LEU A 336 -9.35 -20.15 4.10
N GLY A 337 -8.55 -19.34 3.41
CA GLY A 337 -7.62 -18.41 4.06
C GLY A 337 -8.07 -16.95 3.97
N SER A 338 -7.96 -16.19 5.06
CA SER A 338 -8.29 -14.77 5.10
C SER A 338 -7.09 -13.90 5.46
N SER A 339 -6.83 -12.82 4.70
CA SER A 339 -5.69 -11.92 4.89
C SER A 339 -4.36 -12.68 5.04
N GLU A 340 -3.71 -12.66 6.22
CA GLU A 340 -2.50 -13.46 6.48
C GLU A 340 -2.72 -14.95 6.23
N GLY A 341 -3.87 -15.51 6.60
CA GLY A 341 -4.19 -16.92 6.39
C GLY A 341 -4.23 -17.33 4.91
N ALA A 342 -4.56 -16.39 4.01
CA ALA A 342 -4.44 -16.61 2.57
C ALA A 342 -2.97 -16.77 2.14
N MET A 343 -2.08 -15.98 2.76
CA MET A 343 -0.63 -16.06 2.54
C MET A 343 -0.04 -17.36 3.11
N VAL A 344 -0.51 -17.81 4.28
CA VAL A 344 -0.14 -19.11 4.88
C VAL A 344 -0.53 -20.26 3.94
N ALA A 345 -1.78 -20.29 3.47
CA ALA A 345 -2.24 -21.30 2.52
C ALA A 345 -1.40 -21.31 1.24
N ARG A 346 -1.08 -20.13 0.71
CA ARG A 346 -0.29 -20.02 -0.51
C ARG A 346 1.17 -20.45 -0.34
N THR A 347 1.75 -20.17 0.84
CA THR A 347 3.10 -20.61 1.22
C THR A 347 3.16 -22.12 1.39
N TYR A 348 2.14 -22.73 2.03
CA TYR A 348 2.01 -24.19 2.11
C TYR A 348 1.97 -24.84 0.72
N LEU A 349 1.13 -24.32 -0.19
CA LEU A 349 1.01 -24.86 -1.55
C LEU A 349 2.28 -24.70 -2.38
N ASP A 350 3.12 -23.73 -2.08
CA ASP A 350 4.43 -23.59 -2.73
C ASP A 350 5.45 -24.61 -2.22
N LYS A 351 5.51 -24.79 -0.89
CA LYS A 351 6.50 -25.66 -0.24
C LYS A 351 6.17 -27.15 -0.31
N TRP A 352 4.90 -27.51 -0.23
CA TRP A 352 4.42 -28.89 -0.32
C TRP A 352 3.82 -29.16 -1.70
N SER A 353 4.65 -29.00 -2.74
CA SER A 353 4.29 -29.41 -4.09
C SER A 353 4.18 -30.94 -4.14
N LYS A 354 2.96 -31.43 -4.41
CA LYS A 354 2.48 -32.80 -4.67
C LYS A 354 3.37 -34.03 -4.37
N PRO A 355 2.76 -35.12 -3.86
CA PRO A 355 1.32 -35.29 -3.61
C PRO A 355 0.86 -34.60 -2.31
N THR A 356 -0.21 -33.81 -2.40
CA THR A 356 -0.86 -33.13 -1.27
C THR A 356 -2.35 -33.46 -1.32
N PRO A 357 -3.03 -33.70 -0.18
CA PRO A 357 -4.48 -33.97 -0.17
C PRO A 357 -5.31 -32.70 -0.40
N VAL A 358 -4.68 -31.53 -0.55
CA VAL A 358 -5.38 -30.26 -0.83
C VAL A 358 -5.74 -30.17 -2.31
N GLU A 359 -7.03 -30.10 -2.61
CA GLU A 359 -7.57 -30.01 -3.97
C GLU A 359 -8.22 -28.66 -4.27
N ALA A 360 -8.52 -27.85 -3.24
CA ALA A 360 -9.13 -26.54 -3.41
C ALA A 360 -8.60 -25.50 -2.41
N VAL A 361 -8.51 -24.24 -2.83
CA VAL A 361 -8.20 -23.10 -1.96
C VAL A 361 -9.01 -21.88 -2.36
N MET A 362 -9.51 -21.18 -1.35
CA MET A 362 -10.19 -19.90 -1.49
C MET A 362 -9.44 -18.85 -0.68
N LEU A 363 -9.05 -17.76 -1.34
CA LEU A 363 -8.24 -16.70 -0.76
C LEU A 363 -9.11 -15.46 -0.55
N PHE A 364 -9.38 -15.09 0.70
CA PHE A 364 -10.19 -13.92 1.08
C PHE A 364 -9.31 -12.74 1.41
N SER A 365 -9.47 -11.64 0.68
CA SER A 365 -8.60 -10.45 0.79
C SER A 365 -7.12 -10.85 0.84
N PRO A 366 -6.60 -11.66 -0.09
CA PRO A 366 -5.16 -11.92 -0.15
C PRO A 366 -4.42 -10.62 -0.39
N LEU A 367 -3.18 -10.53 0.09
CA LEU A 367 -2.34 -9.37 -0.17
C LEU A 367 -1.90 -9.42 -1.64
N ILE A 368 -2.27 -8.40 -2.42
CA ILE A 368 -1.98 -8.35 -3.86
C ILE A 368 -0.61 -7.71 -4.08
N GLN A 369 0.32 -8.51 -4.60
CA GLN A 369 1.72 -8.12 -4.83
C GLN A 369 2.36 -7.36 -3.64
N PRO A 370 2.40 -7.94 -2.42
CA PRO A 370 3.09 -7.32 -1.28
C PRO A 370 4.62 -7.43 -1.46
N GLY A 371 5.42 -6.87 -0.56
CA GLY A 371 6.89 -6.92 -0.63
C GLY A 371 7.47 -6.01 -1.72
N ARG A 372 6.75 -4.97 -2.15
CA ARG A 372 7.24 -4.02 -3.17
C ARG A 372 8.30 -3.07 -2.66
N ALA A 373 8.54 -3.00 -1.37
CA ALA A 373 9.65 -2.26 -0.79
C ALA A 373 10.44 -3.19 0.14
N TYR A 374 11.63 -2.74 0.55
CA TYR A 374 12.48 -3.46 1.49
C TYR A 374 13.02 -2.52 2.56
N TYR A 375 13.34 -3.08 3.72
CA TYR A 375 14.23 -2.47 4.71
C TYR A 375 14.95 -3.57 5.49
N PRO A 376 16.26 -3.42 5.76
CA PRO A 376 17.01 -4.43 6.49
C PRO A 376 16.55 -4.56 7.96
N PRO A 377 16.82 -5.69 8.63
CA PRO A 377 16.68 -5.82 10.08
C PRO A 377 17.61 -4.84 10.82
N PRO A 378 17.34 -4.55 12.11
CA PRO A 378 18.24 -3.73 12.92
C PRO A 378 19.69 -4.25 12.85
N GLY A 379 20.65 -3.33 12.85
CA GLY A 379 22.07 -3.65 12.76
C GLY A 379 22.59 -3.97 11.35
N HIS A 380 21.73 -4.01 10.33
CA HIS A 380 22.11 -4.30 8.95
C HIS A 380 21.93 -3.08 8.03
N SER A 381 22.79 -2.95 7.03
CA SER A 381 22.64 -1.95 5.95
C SER A 381 22.01 -2.58 4.72
N GLY A 382 21.39 -1.77 3.86
CA GLY A 382 20.69 -2.23 2.67
C GLY A 382 19.64 -1.24 2.21
N TRP A 383 18.95 -1.59 1.14
CA TRP A 383 17.86 -0.77 0.58
C TRP A 383 16.79 -0.46 1.63
N GLY A 384 16.41 0.81 1.77
CA GLY A 384 15.36 1.26 2.68
C GLY A 384 15.76 1.34 4.16
N VAL A 385 17.05 1.35 4.51
CA VAL A 385 17.50 1.37 5.92
C VAL A 385 16.88 2.49 6.76
N ALA A 386 16.84 3.73 6.26
CA ALA A 386 16.23 4.86 6.97
C ALA A 386 14.71 4.69 7.10
N ALA A 387 14.04 4.19 6.06
CA ALA A 387 12.61 3.90 6.10
C ALA A 387 12.27 2.86 7.17
N GLY A 388 13.08 1.79 7.28
CA GLY A 388 12.93 0.79 8.34
C GLY A 388 13.06 1.38 9.74
N TRP A 389 14.03 2.29 9.97
CA TRP A 389 14.20 2.95 11.26
C TRP A 389 13.07 3.94 11.57
N GLU A 390 12.59 4.69 10.58
CA GLU A 390 11.45 5.59 10.73
C GLU A 390 10.17 4.81 11.09
N LEU A 391 9.89 3.72 10.36
CA LEU A 391 8.77 2.84 10.68
C LEU A 391 8.87 2.27 12.10
N ARG A 392 10.04 1.82 12.54
CA ARG A 392 10.24 1.36 13.93
C ARG A 392 9.92 2.45 14.93
N GLY A 393 10.34 3.69 14.69
CA GLY A 393 10.03 4.82 15.55
C GLY A 393 8.53 5.10 15.65
N ILE A 394 7.82 5.10 14.51
CA ILE A 394 6.36 5.29 14.45
C ILE A 394 5.65 4.18 15.23
N PHE A 395 5.98 2.92 14.96
CA PHE A 395 5.34 1.78 15.64
C PHE A 395 5.72 1.69 17.11
N TRP A 396 6.94 2.07 17.51
CA TRP A 396 7.32 2.16 18.91
C TRP A 396 6.41 3.13 19.68
N LEU A 397 6.15 4.32 19.11
CA LEU A 397 5.20 5.28 19.67
C LEU A 397 3.75 4.75 19.67
N ALA A 398 3.32 4.12 18.58
CA ALA A 398 1.95 3.61 18.42
C ALA A 398 1.63 2.43 19.36
N ASN A 399 2.66 1.69 19.79
CA ASN A 399 2.56 0.58 20.73
C ASN A 399 2.61 0.99 22.21
N LEU A 400 2.80 2.28 22.53
CA LEU A 400 2.76 2.73 23.92
C LEU A 400 1.37 2.45 24.51
N GLY A 401 1.34 1.63 25.57
CA GLY A 401 0.11 1.25 26.26
C GLY A 401 -0.68 0.11 25.61
N ARG A 402 -0.15 -0.56 24.58
CA ARG A 402 -0.78 -1.75 23.99
C ARG A 402 -0.28 -3.05 24.64
N GLU A 403 -1.19 -3.99 24.86
CA GLU A 403 -0.89 -5.36 25.31
C GLU A 403 -0.25 -6.17 24.17
N VAL A 404 -0.95 -6.25 23.04
CA VAL A 404 -0.44 -6.86 21.80
C VAL A 404 0.29 -5.81 20.99
N ARG A 405 1.59 -6.01 20.76
CA ARG A 405 2.43 -5.08 20.01
C ARG A 405 2.64 -5.60 18.60
N SER A 406 2.36 -4.75 17.62
CA SER A 406 2.67 -5.04 16.22
C SER A 406 3.78 -4.13 15.69
N GLY A 407 4.50 -4.53 14.65
CA GLY A 407 5.67 -3.80 14.18
C GLY A 407 6.16 -4.17 12.79
N PRO A 408 7.00 -3.30 12.18
CA PRO A 408 7.55 -3.53 10.85
C PRO A 408 8.49 -4.75 10.79
N ASP A 409 9.02 -5.19 11.93
CA ASP A 409 9.94 -6.33 12.01
C ASP A 409 9.29 -7.64 12.42
N GLU A 410 7.95 -7.71 12.47
CA GLU A 410 7.27 -8.94 12.81
C GLU A 410 7.66 -10.11 11.90
N PRO A 411 7.69 -11.34 12.44
CA PRO A 411 8.03 -12.53 11.65
C PRO A 411 7.21 -12.70 10.36
N PHE A 412 5.92 -12.34 10.39
CA PHE A 412 5.04 -12.34 9.21
C PHE A 412 5.53 -11.34 8.16
N VAL A 413 5.69 -10.07 8.54
CA VAL A 413 6.16 -8.98 7.65
C VAL A 413 7.55 -9.31 7.09
N ARG A 414 8.43 -9.88 7.92
CA ARG A 414 9.76 -10.33 7.50
C ARG A 414 9.71 -11.46 6.46
N SER A 415 8.78 -12.38 6.58
CA SER A 415 8.58 -13.44 5.58
C SER A 415 8.24 -12.84 4.21
N VAL A 416 7.32 -11.86 4.19
CA VAL A 416 6.93 -11.14 2.97
C VAL A 416 8.09 -10.35 2.36
N LEU A 417 8.90 -9.70 3.19
CA LEU A 417 10.05 -8.92 2.74
C LEU A 417 11.17 -9.79 2.17
N ILE A 418 11.44 -10.95 2.76
CA ILE A 418 12.51 -11.84 2.34
C ILE A 418 12.10 -12.55 1.04
N ASP A 419 10.87 -13.06 0.97
CA ASP A 419 10.37 -13.80 -0.18
C ASP A 419 9.46 -12.95 -1.09
N ALA A 420 9.78 -11.66 -1.19
CA ALA A 420 9.06 -10.73 -2.04
C ALA A 420 8.93 -11.19 -3.50
N PRO A 421 9.93 -11.81 -4.16
CA PRO A 421 9.78 -12.34 -5.51
C PRO A 421 8.59 -13.29 -5.66
N PHE A 422 8.46 -14.25 -4.73
CA PHE A 422 7.33 -15.18 -4.71
C PHE A 422 6.00 -14.45 -4.48
N TYR A 423 5.92 -13.59 -3.46
CA TYR A 423 4.63 -12.97 -3.13
C TYR A 423 4.18 -11.95 -4.17
N ARG A 424 5.11 -11.30 -4.88
CA ARG A 424 4.81 -10.37 -5.99
C ARG A 424 4.39 -11.11 -7.25
N ASN A 425 5.03 -12.21 -7.58
CA ASN A 425 4.85 -12.86 -8.87
C ASN A 425 3.92 -14.08 -8.84
N ARG A 426 3.85 -14.81 -7.72
CA ARG A 426 3.26 -16.15 -7.66
C ARG A 426 2.06 -16.32 -6.74
N THR A 427 1.70 -15.33 -5.93
CA THR A 427 0.58 -15.43 -4.98
C THR A 427 -0.74 -15.84 -5.62
N LEU A 428 -1.09 -15.23 -6.76
CA LEU A 428 -2.35 -15.48 -7.48
C LEU A 428 -2.14 -16.22 -8.81
N CYS A 429 -1.13 -17.10 -8.85
CA CYS A 429 -0.89 -18.02 -9.95
C CYS A 429 -1.55 -19.37 -9.71
N PRO A 430 -2.04 -20.05 -10.77
CA PRO A 430 -2.55 -21.41 -10.67
C PRO A 430 -1.51 -22.38 -10.08
N VAL A 431 -1.95 -23.21 -9.14
CA VAL A 431 -1.18 -24.35 -8.63
C VAL A 431 -1.71 -25.62 -9.31
N PRO A 432 -0.87 -26.42 -10.00
CA PRO A 432 -1.34 -27.58 -10.72
C PRO A 432 -2.16 -28.53 -9.85
N GLY A 433 -3.37 -28.89 -10.30
CA GLY A 433 -4.32 -29.77 -9.59
C GLY A 433 -4.90 -29.23 -8.29
N VAL A 434 -4.77 -27.93 -8.01
CA VAL A 434 -5.51 -27.24 -6.95
C VAL A 434 -6.45 -26.24 -7.60
N ARG A 435 -7.75 -26.34 -7.31
CA ARG A 435 -8.74 -25.34 -7.73
C ARG A 435 -8.59 -24.10 -6.86
N MET A 436 -8.39 -22.95 -7.47
CA MET A 436 -8.17 -21.69 -6.76
C MET A 436 -9.25 -20.66 -7.11
N VAL A 437 -9.63 -19.84 -6.14
CA VAL A 437 -10.41 -18.60 -6.37
C VAL A 437 -10.00 -17.53 -5.35
N ALA A 438 -9.93 -16.28 -5.79
CA ALA A 438 -9.64 -15.15 -4.92
C ALA A 438 -10.87 -14.24 -4.74
N PHE A 439 -11.25 -13.97 -3.50
CA PHE A 439 -12.29 -13.01 -3.15
C PHE A 439 -11.61 -11.67 -2.84
N LEU A 440 -11.83 -10.68 -3.70
CA LEU A 440 -11.11 -9.41 -3.66
C LEU A 440 -12.04 -8.26 -3.25
N PRO A 441 -11.71 -7.49 -2.20
CA PRO A 441 -12.45 -6.29 -1.85
C PRO A 441 -12.16 -5.17 -2.86
N THR A 442 -13.14 -4.31 -3.16
CA THR A 442 -12.89 -3.15 -4.06
C THR A 442 -11.74 -2.26 -3.62
N SER A 443 -11.50 -2.12 -2.31
CA SER A 443 -10.32 -1.40 -1.78
C SER A 443 -8.98 -1.98 -2.27
N SER A 444 -8.88 -3.29 -2.48
CA SER A 444 -7.67 -3.95 -3.01
C SER A 444 -7.33 -3.55 -4.45
N ALA A 445 -8.30 -3.00 -5.19
CA ALA A 445 -8.01 -2.44 -6.49
C ALA A 445 -7.00 -1.31 -6.39
N ALA A 446 -7.17 -0.39 -5.43
CA ALA A 446 -6.22 0.70 -5.21
C ALA A 446 -4.85 0.22 -4.69
N GLU A 447 -4.81 -0.98 -4.09
CA GLU A 447 -3.59 -1.63 -3.59
C GLU A 447 -2.76 -2.23 -4.73
N ALA A 448 -3.45 -2.86 -5.68
CA ALA A 448 -2.85 -3.55 -6.81
C ALA A 448 -2.09 -2.56 -7.71
N PRO A 449 -0.82 -2.81 -8.04
CA PRO A 449 -0.10 -2.03 -9.06
C PRO A 449 -0.81 -2.20 -10.41
N PRO A 450 -0.74 -1.21 -11.33
CA PRO A 450 -1.24 -1.36 -12.68
C PRO A 450 -0.63 -2.57 -13.40
N GLY A 451 -1.47 -3.34 -14.09
CA GLY A 451 -1.07 -4.57 -14.76
C GLY A 451 -1.88 -5.77 -14.29
N GLU A 452 -1.37 -6.96 -14.59
CA GLU A 452 -1.98 -8.22 -14.19
C GLU A 452 -1.83 -8.43 -12.67
N TYR A 453 -2.91 -8.81 -12.00
CA TYR A 453 -2.91 -9.10 -10.56
C TYR A 453 -3.38 -10.52 -10.24
N SER A 454 -3.99 -11.25 -11.18
CA SER A 454 -4.45 -12.62 -10.95
C SER A 454 -4.48 -13.43 -12.24
N GLN A 455 -4.05 -14.69 -12.17
CA GLN A 455 -4.29 -15.74 -13.18
C GLN A 455 -5.22 -16.86 -12.68
N VAL A 456 -5.72 -16.71 -11.45
CA VAL A 456 -6.80 -17.54 -10.91
C VAL A 456 -8.13 -16.79 -11.02
N PRO A 457 -9.28 -17.49 -11.09
CA PRO A 457 -10.59 -16.86 -11.07
C PRO A 457 -10.78 -15.94 -9.85
N VAL A 458 -11.50 -14.83 -10.04
CA VAL A 458 -11.71 -13.83 -8.99
C VAL A 458 -13.18 -13.57 -8.73
N PHE A 459 -13.53 -13.24 -7.49
CA PHE A 459 -14.84 -12.73 -7.11
C PHE A 459 -14.67 -11.38 -6.44
N GLN A 460 -15.01 -10.31 -7.16
CA GLN A 460 -14.81 -8.94 -6.71
C GLN A 460 -16.10 -8.36 -6.12
N LEU A 461 -16.01 -7.75 -4.94
CA LEU A 461 -17.18 -7.18 -4.25
C LEU A 461 -16.86 -5.87 -3.51
N PRO A 462 -17.85 -4.96 -3.34
CA PRO A 462 -17.62 -3.66 -2.73
C PRO A 462 -17.34 -3.80 -1.24
N ALA A 463 -16.08 -3.68 -0.82
CA ALA A 463 -15.66 -3.83 0.57
C ALA A 463 -14.27 -3.23 0.83
N PHE A 464 -13.93 -3.08 2.11
CA PHE A 464 -12.59 -2.81 2.59
C PHE A 464 -11.83 -4.12 2.88
N HIS A 465 -10.50 -4.06 2.98
CA HIS A 465 -9.69 -5.18 3.46
C HIS A 465 -10.22 -5.68 4.82
N GLY A 466 -10.36 -6.99 4.99
CA GLY A 466 -11.00 -7.60 6.17
C GLY A 466 -12.53 -7.49 6.23
N GLY A 467 -13.14 -6.51 5.56
CA GLY A 467 -14.59 -6.26 5.53
C GLY A 467 -15.39 -7.06 4.50
N LEU A 468 -14.79 -8.09 3.90
CA LEU A 468 -15.47 -9.03 2.99
C LEU A 468 -16.42 -10.00 3.69
N ILE A 469 -16.27 -10.11 5.00
CA ILE A 469 -16.66 -11.28 5.79
C ILE A 469 -17.95 -10.95 6.56
N GLY A 470 -18.92 -11.87 6.58
CA GLY A 470 -20.28 -11.62 7.11
C GLY A 470 -21.28 -11.18 6.04
N ARG A 471 -20.86 -11.16 4.76
CA ARG A 471 -21.74 -10.85 3.64
C ARG A 471 -22.21 -12.15 2.99
N ARG A 472 -23.49 -12.47 3.19
CA ARG A 472 -24.20 -13.62 2.57
C ARG A 472 -23.80 -13.88 1.11
N ALA A 473 -23.61 -12.82 0.32
CA ALA A 473 -23.23 -12.92 -1.09
C ALA A 473 -21.85 -13.57 -1.36
N ALA A 474 -20.87 -13.43 -0.46
CA ALA A 474 -19.58 -14.12 -0.57
C ALA A 474 -19.66 -15.55 0.00
N GLU A 475 -20.53 -15.75 0.98
CA GLU A 475 -20.69 -17.00 1.73
C GLU A 475 -21.42 -18.08 0.91
N ASP A 476 -22.51 -17.72 0.23
CA ASP A 476 -23.21 -18.62 -0.71
C ASP A 476 -22.24 -19.18 -1.77
N ARG A 477 -21.29 -18.33 -2.17
CA ARG A 477 -20.29 -18.65 -3.17
C ARG A 477 -19.22 -19.61 -2.66
N VAL A 478 -18.86 -19.56 -1.37
CA VAL A 478 -17.94 -20.54 -0.76
C VAL A 478 -18.46 -21.96 -0.95
N VAL A 479 -19.73 -22.20 -0.59
CA VAL A 479 -20.34 -23.53 -0.70
C VAL A 479 -20.42 -23.97 -2.15
N ASP A 480 -20.84 -23.08 -3.07
CA ASP A 480 -20.91 -23.40 -4.49
C ASP A 480 -19.55 -23.77 -5.07
N PHE A 481 -18.48 -23.06 -4.70
CA PHE A 481 -17.11 -23.40 -5.12
C PHE A 481 -16.65 -24.75 -4.60
N LEU A 482 -16.88 -25.00 -3.30
CA LEU A 482 -16.55 -26.24 -2.62
C LEU A 482 -17.28 -27.45 -3.22
N ALA A 483 -18.50 -27.24 -3.73
CA ALA A 483 -19.31 -28.26 -4.41
C ALA A 483 -18.96 -28.43 -5.90
N GLY A 484 -17.88 -27.79 -6.38
CA GLY A 484 -17.40 -27.95 -7.75
C GLY A 484 -17.84 -26.84 -8.73
N GLY A 485 -18.68 -25.90 -8.29
CA GLY A 485 -19.11 -24.75 -9.09
C GLY A 485 -17.94 -23.86 -9.54
N ARG A 486 -18.15 -23.13 -10.63
CA ARG A 486 -17.17 -22.15 -11.14
C ARG A 486 -17.54 -20.76 -10.64
N ILE A 487 -16.54 -20.03 -10.17
CA ILE A 487 -16.70 -18.64 -9.76
C ILE A 487 -15.71 -17.82 -10.56
N ASP A 488 -16.23 -16.91 -11.37
CA ASP A 488 -15.43 -15.85 -11.98
C ASP A 488 -16.34 -14.65 -12.19
N ARG A 489 -16.16 -13.62 -11.36
CA ARG A 489 -16.91 -12.37 -11.39
C ARG A 489 -15.96 -11.17 -11.22
N PRO A 490 -15.15 -10.89 -12.25
CA PRO A 490 -14.42 -9.63 -12.33
C PRO A 490 -15.40 -8.48 -12.54
N ARG A 491 -15.02 -7.30 -12.06
CA ARG A 491 -15.78 -6.04 -12.10
C ARG A 491 -14.92 -5.00 -12.82
N ARG A 492 -15.49 -4.30 -13.79
CA ARG A 492 -14.76 -3.35 -14.65
C ARG A 492 -14.20 -2.16 -13.87
N GLU A 493 -14.91 -1.75 -12.83
CA GLU A 493 -14.51 -0.70 -11.89
C GLU A 493 -13.24 -1.04 -11.11
N TYR A 494 -12.89 -2.33 -10.98
CA TYR A 494 -11.67 -2.74 -10.30
C TYR A 494 -10.43 -2.22 -11.05
N ASP A 495 -10.37 -2.44 -12.37
CA ASP A 495 -9.27 -1.95 -13.20
C ASP A 495 -9.20 -0.41 -13.21
N LEU A 496 -10.36 0.26 -13.12
CA LEU A 496 -10.41 1.72 -13.01
C LEU A 496 -9.80 2.19 -11.69
N PHE A 497 -10.19 1.59 -10.56
CA PHE A 497 -9.64 1.96 -9.24
C PHE A 497 -8.16 1.63 -9.11
N GLN A 498 -7.70 0.53 -9.72
CA GLN A 498 -6.28 0.19 -9.84
C GLN A 498 -5.48 1.30 -10.52
N ARG A 499 -5.98 1.78 -11.67
CA ARG A 499 -5.34 2.87 -12.41
C ARG A 499 -5.39 4.18 -11.64
N LEU A 500 -6.50 4.52 -10.99
CA LEU A 500 -6.63 5.74 -10.17
C LEU A 500 -5.69 5.70 -8.95
N GLY A 501 -5.51 4.52 -8.32
CA GLY A 501 -4.61 4.33 -7.19
C GLY A 501 -3.12 4.46 -7.55
N SER A 502 -2.75 4.23 -8.82
CA SER A 502 -1.36 4.14 -9.28
C SER A 502 -0.46 5.33 -8.94
N ALA A 503 -1.00 6.55 -8.95
CA ALA A 503 -0.25 7.76 -8.61
C ALA A 503 0.21 7.75 -7.13
N TRP A 504 -0.49 7.03 -6.26
CA TRP A 504 -0.36 7.19 -4.82
C TRP A 504 0.44 6.08 -4.14
N GLN A 505 0.86 5.07 -4.90
CA GLN A 505 1.68 3.97 -4.41
C GLN A 505 3.16 4.38 -4.32
N ALA A 506 3.94 3.84 -3.39
CA ALA A 506 5.39 4.03 -3.44
C ALA A 506 5.98 3.29 -4.67
N PRO A 507 7.07 3.78 -5.27
CA PRO A 507 7.71 3.08 -6.38
C PRO A 507 8.18 1.71 -5.88
N PRO A 508 7.93 0.61 -6.61
CA PRO A 508 8.39 -0.70 -6.16
C PRO A 508 9.92 -0.77 -6.28
N LEU A 509 10.60 -1.36 -5.30
CA LEU A 509 12.02 -1.69 -5.37
C LEU A 509 12.21 -2.80 -6.42
N ALA A 510 13.06 -2.54 -7.40
CA ALA A 510 13.38 -3.51 -8.43
C ALA A 510 13.99 -4.79 -7.81
N LEU A 511 13.50 -5.96 -8.22
CA LEU A 511 13.96 -7.24 -7.67
C LEU A 511 15.48 -7.43 -7.86
N VAL A 512 16.00 -6.96 -9.00
CA VAL A 512 17.42 -7.10 -9.37
C VAL A 512 18.38 -6.30 -8.50
N VAL A 513 17.93 -5.21 -7.85
CA VAL A 513 18.85 -4.35 -7.09
C VAL A 513 19.04 -4.83 -5.65
N ASN A 514 18.12 -5.65 -5.11
CA ASN A 514 18.21 -6.14 -3.74
C ASN A 514 18.92 -7.50 -3.68
N PRO A 515 20.08 -7.61 -3.03
CA PRO A 515 20.84 -8.86 -2.94
C PRO A 515 20.05 -10.03 -2.33
N VAL A 516 19.09 -9.73 -1.43
CA VAL A 516 18.24 -10.75 -0.79
C VAL A 516 17.36 -11.47 -1.83
N TRP A 517 17.01 -10.79 -2.92
CA TRP A 517 16.10 -11.29 -3.95
C TRP A 517 16.82 -11.74 -5.22
N ALA A 518 18.08 -11.30 -5.42
CA ALA A 518 18.83 -11.49 -6.65
C ALA A 518 19.05 -12.97 -7.04
N ALA A 519 19.00 -13.88 -6.08
CA ALA A 519 19.12 -15.32 -6.32
C ALA A 519 17.86 -15.96 -6.96
N THR A 520 16.72 -15.25 -6.98
CA THR A 520 15.45 -15.79 -7.49
C THR A 520 15.35 -15.68 -9.01
N ARG A 521 14.67 -16.66 -9.62
CA ARG A 521 14.42 -16.75 -11.07
C ARG A 521 13.02 -16.23 -11.45
N GLU A 522 12.47 -15.31 -10.68
CA GLU A 522 11.15 -14.70 -10.95
C GLU A 522 11.32 -13.45 -11.82
N ALA A 523 10.44 -13.26 -12.82
CA ALA A 523 10.34 -11.98 -13.49
C ALA A 523 9.87 -10.90 -12.49
N ASP A 524 10.22 -9.64 -12.75
CA ASP A 524 9.79 -8.53 -11.89
C ASP A 524 8.52 -7.87 -12.47
N PRO A 525 7.35 -8.02 -11.81
CA PRO A 525 6.10 -7.39 -12.27
C PRO A 525 6.19 -5.87 -12.39
N ALA A 526 7.14 -5.22 -11.70
CA ALA A 526 7.37 -3.78 -11.84
C ALA A 526 7.90 -3.38 -13.23
N PHE A 527 8.49 -4.32 -13.97
CA PHE A 527 8.97 -4.09 -15.34
C PHE A 527 8.00 -4.68 -16.37
N THR A 528 7.52 -5.92 -16.15
CA THR A 528 6.68 -6.62 -17.12
C THR A 528 5.21 -6.20 -17.07
N GLY A 529 4.72 -5.74 -15.92
CA GLY A 529 3.29 -5.53 -15.66
C GLY A 529 2.48 -6.83 -15.64
N ARG A 530 3.15 -7.97 -15.53
CA ARG A 530 2.58 -9.33 -15.58
C ARG A 530 3.01 -10.14 -14.38
N ILE A 531 2.25 -11.18 -14.07
CA ILE A 531 2.57 -12.14 -13.01
C ILE A 531 2.74 -13.55 -13.59
N CYS A 532 3.19 -14.50 -12.76
CA CYS A 532 3.39 -15.90 -13.14
C CYS A 532 4.44 -16.11 -14.25
N GLU A 533 5.32 -15.14 -14.48
CA GLU A 533 6.38 -15.23 -15.48
C GLU A 533 7.72 -15.63 -14.82
N PRO A 534 8.41 -16.67 -15.32
CA PRO A 534 9.79 -16.91 -14.94
C PRO A 534 10.72 -15.84 -15.54
N ARG A 535 11.88 -15.65 -14.93
CA ARG A 535 12.92 -14.73 -15.39
C ARG A 535 13.67 -15.24 -16.62
#